data_AF-A0A918NNI5-F1
#
_entry.id   AF-A0A918NNI5-F1
#
_cell.length_a   1.000
_cell.length_b   1.000
_cell.length_c   1.000
_cell.angle_alpha   90.00
_cell.angle_beta   90.00
_cell.angle_gamma   90.00
#
_symmetry.space_group_name_H-M   'P 1'
#
loop_
_entity.id
_entity.type
_entity.pdbx_description
1 polymer ?
#
loop_
_entity_poly.entity_id
_entity_poly.type
_entity_poly.pdbx_seq_one_letter_code
_entity_poly.pdbx_strand_id
1 'polypeptide(L)'
;MSAVEHVVEQYAHARVVTDVRDDERLVPVVLRYDAAADPRSVRIGLPGALPGAHEWTFARDLLERGLRAPADDGDVRVWPCGRAQAVLELRSPRGVAVVQCDTRALVRFLGRTYATAPVGS
;
A
#
# COMPACT_ATOMS: atom_id res chain seq x y z
N MET A 1 9.10 28.99 8.90
CA MET A 1 9.06 28.16 7.69
C MET A 1 8.96 26.71 8.14
N SER A 2 7.77 26.12 8.09
CA SER A 2 7.59 24.69 8.38
C SER A 2 8.28 23.90 7.28
N ALA A 3 9.12 22.92 7.61
CA ALA A 3 9.65 22.00 6.61
C ALA A 3 8.46 21.34 5.89
N VAL A 4 8.39 21.48 4.58
CA VAL A 4 7.37 20.78 3.79
C VAL A 4 7.69 19.30 3.94
N GLU A 5 6.80 18.55 4.59
CA GLU A 5 6.99 17.13 4.78
C GLU A 5 6.77 16.44 3.43
N HIS A 6 7.86 16.12 2.73
CA HIS A 6 7.83 15.41 1.44
C HIS A 6 7.50 13.92 1.59
N VAL A 7 7.46 13.44 2.83
CA VAL A 7 7.22 12.04 3.18
C VAL A 7 5.85 11.90 3.82
N VAL A 8 5.08 10.93 3.36
CA VAL A 8 3.84 10.50 3.99
C VAL A 8 4.05 9.08 4.49
N GLU A 9 4.00 8.90 5.80
CA GLU A 9 3.99 7.60 6.45
C GLU A 9 2.64 7.38 7.13
N GLN A 10 2.05 6.20 6.94
CA GLN A 10 0.79 5.83 7.59
C GLN A 10 0.80 4.37 8.05
N TYR A 11 0.53 4.17 9.33
CA TYR A 11 0.28 2.87 9.91
C TYR A 11 -1.19 2.49 9.80
N ALA A 12 -1.46 1.24 9.46
CA ALA A 12 -2.77 0.62 9.45
C ALA A 12 -2.65 -0.84 9.92
N HIS A 13 -3.79 -1.50 10.09
CA HIS A 13 -3.83 -2.95 10.23
C HIS A 13 -4.50 -3.53 8.99
N ALA A 14 -4.07 -4.73 8.60
CA ALA A 14 -4.67 -5.50 7.54
C ALA A 14 -4.80 -6.96 7.96
N ARG A 15 -5.77 -7.64 7.34
CA ARG A 15 -5.77 -9.10 7.33
C ARG A 15 -4.83 -9.56 6.23
N VAL A 16 -3.96 -10.49 6.55
CA VAL A 16 -3.05 -11.08 5.57
C VAL A 16 -3.28 -12.57 5.50
N VAL A 17 -3.40 -13.06 4.27
CA VAL A 17 -3.42 -14.48 3.90
C VAL A 17 -2.19 -14.73 3.04
N THR A 18 -1.44 -15.78 3.36
CA THR A 18 -0.17 -16.11 2.69
C THR A 18 -0.22 -17.55 2.21
N ASP A 19 0.46 -17.86 1.12
CA ASP A 19 0.59 -19.24 0.64
C ASP A 19 1.45 -20.13 1.58
N VAL A 20 2.38 -19.52 2.32
CA VAL A 20 3.30 -20.23 3.24
C VAL A 20 2.59 -20.75 4.49
N ARG A 21 1.54 -20.07 4.93
CA ARG A 21 0.71 -20.41 6.09
C ARG A 21 -0.69 -19.96 5.75
N ASP A 22 -1.60 -20.91 5.50
CA ASP A 22 -3.03 -20.68 5.23
C ASP A 22 -3.77 -20.19 6.49
N ASP A 23 -3.16 -19.22 7.19
CA ASP A 23 -3.60 -18.64 8.45
C ASP A 23 -3.92 -17.16 8.21
N GLU A 24 -5.18 -16.77 8.38
CA GLU A 24 -5.58 -15.37 8.38
C GLU A 24 -5.04 -14.69 9.66
N ARG A 25 -4.24 -13.63 9.50
CA ARG A 25 -3.71 -12.86 10.64
C ARG A 25 -3.89 -11.36 10.46
N LEU A 26 -4.27 -10.69 11.55
CA LEU A 26 -4.17 -9.23 11.65
C LEU A 26 -2.72 -8.82 11.86
N VAL A 27 -2.17 -8.06 10.91
CA VAL A 27 -0.78 -7.59 10.95
C VAL A 27 -0.71 -6.08 10.77
N PRO A 28 0.31 -5.42 11.33
CA PRO A 28 0.60 -4.04 11.00
C PRO A 28 0.98 -3.90 9.52
N VAL A 29 0.54 -2.80 8.92
CA VAL A 29 0.88 -2.36 7.57
C VAL A 29 1.43 -0.94 7.63
N VAL A 30 2.51 -0.70 6.92
CA VAL A 30 3.11 0.63 6.76
C VAL A 30 2.98 1.07 5.31
N LEU A 31 2.25 2.14 5.07
CA LEU A 31 2.17 2.82 3.77
C LEU A 31 3.13 3.99 3.76
N ARG A 32 3.97 4.09 2.73
CA ARG A 32 4.95 5.16 2.59
C ARG A 32 4.88 5.79 1.21
N TYR A 33 5.06 7.10 1.16
CA TYR A 33 5.21 7.88 -0.06
C TYR A 33 6.28 8.94 0.18
N ASP A 34 7.16 9.15 -0.77
CA ASP A 34 8.21 10.16 -0.71
C ASP A 34 8.21 10.93 -2.04
N ALA A 35 7.64 12.14 -2.00
CA ALA A 35 7.51 12.99 -3.18
C ALA A 35 8.86 13.44 -3.75
N ALA A 36 9.90 13.50 -2.93
CA ALA A 36 11.24 13.92 -3.36
C ALA A 36 12.00 12.75 -4.00
N ALA A 37 11.81 11.53 -3.50
CA ALA A 37 12.44 10.33 -4.06
C ALA A 37 11.75 9.85 -5.34
N ASP A 38 10.43 9.64 -5.30
CA ASP A 38 9.64 9.26 -6.47
C ASP A 38 8.15 9.64 -6.28
N PRO A 39 7.68 10.74 -6.89
CA PRO A 39 6.29 11.20 -6.74
C PRO A 39 5.26 10.30 -7.42
N ARG A 40 5.70 9.29 -8.20
CA ARG A 40 4.81 8.35 -8.90
C ARG A 40 4.63 7.04 -8.15
N SER A 41 5.41 6.78 -7.11
CA SER A 41 5.43 5.48 -6.44
C SER A 41 4.99 5.56 -4.98
N VAL A 42 4.28 4.54 -4.53
CA VAL A 42 3.96 4.30 -3.13
C VAL A 42 4.54 2.96 -2.70
N ARG A 43 4.74 2.81 -1.39
CA ARG A 43 5.27 1.58 -0.81
C ARG A 43 4.33 1.02 0.24
N ILE A 44 4.16 -0.30 0.25
CA ILE A 44 3.51 -1.05 1.32
C ILE A 44 4.51 -1.99 1.97
N GLY A 45 4.64 -1.91 3.28
CA GLY A 45 5.44 -2.81 4.11
C GLY A 45 4.56 -3.61 5.07
N LEU A 46 4.88 -4.89 5.27
CA LEU A 46 4.18 -5.81 6.17
C LEU A 46 5.11 -6.31 7.30
N PRO A 47 5.51 -5.45 8.26
CA PRO A 47 6.50 -5.81 9.27
C PRO A 47 6.03 -6.97 10.15
N GLY A 48 6.86 -8.01 10.28
CA GLY A 48 6.55 -9.19 11.10
C GLY A 48 5.41 -10.09 10.56
N ALA A 49 4.87 -9.77 9.38
CA ALA A 49 3.87 -10.59 8.71
C ALA A 49 4.49 -11.80 8.01
N LEU A 50 5.70 -11.67 7.50
CA LEU A 50 6.40 -12.69 6.71
C LEU A 50 7.90 -12.69 7.04
N PRO A 51 8.62 -13.83 6.90
CA PRO A 51 10.06 -13.88 7.13
C PRO A 51 10.87 -13.12 6.06
N GLY A 52 11.41 -11.95 6.42
CA GLY A 52 12.25 -11.12 5.54
C GLY A 52 11.74 -9.69 5.40
N ALA A 53 12.38 -8.91 4.53
CA ALA A 53 11.90 -7.57 4.17
C ALA A 53 10.81 -7.71 3.11
N HIS A 54 9.57 -7.45 3.50
CA HIS A 54 8.39 -7.52 2.64
C HIS A 54 7.87 -6.12 2.40
N GLU A 55 8.58 -5.40 1.54
CA GLU A 55 8.21 -4.09 1.03
C GLU A 55 7.95 -4.19 -0.48
N TRP A 56 6.77 -3.73 -0.92
CA TRP A 56 6.42 -3.61 -2.32
C TRP A 56 6.31 -2.15 -2.69
N THR A 57 6.98 -1.75 -3.76
CA THR A 57 6.84 -0.42 -4.36
C THR A 57 6.06 -0.57 -5.66
N PHE A 58 5.05 0.27 -5.85
CA PHE A 58 4.18 0.23 -7.02
C PHE A 58 3.62 1.61 -7.31
N ALA A 59 3.05 1.79 -8.49
CA ALA A 59 2.58 3.09 -8.93
C ALA A 59 1.43 3.61 -8.04
N ARG A 60 1.48 4.89 -7.67
CA ARG A 60 0.45 5.57 -6.87
C ARG A 60 -0.91 5.51 -7.57
N ASP A 61 -0.91 5.66 -8.89
CA ASP A 61 -2.12 5.61 -9.71
C ASP A 61 -2.73 4.20 -9.77
N LEU A 62 -1.93 3.12 -9.63
CA LEU A 62 -2.45 1.76 -9.47
C LEU A 62 -3.30 1.65 -8.20
N LEU A 63 -2.85 2.23 -7.08
CA LEU A 63 -3.64 2.25 -5.85
C LEU A 63 -4.94 3.01 -6.08
N GLU A 64 -4.89 4.18 -6.72
CA GLU A 64 -6.09 4.97 -7.00
C GLU A 64 -7.10 4.24 -7.90
N ARG A 65 -6.64 3.68 -9.02
CA ARG A 65 -7.49 2.92 -9.95
C ARG A 65 -8.06 1.68 -9.27
N GLY A 66 -7.21 0.96 -8.53
CA GLY A 66 -7.53 -0.26 -7.79
C GLY A 66 -8.58 -0.09 -6.70
N LEU A 67 -8.71 1.11 -6.12
CA LEU A 67 -9.79 1.42 -5.17
C LEU A 67 -11.14 1.63 -5.85
N ARG A 68 -11.18 1.86 -7.17
CA ARG A 68 -12.41 2.09 -7.96
C ARG A 68 -12.87 0.81 -8.67
N ALA A 69 -11.94 0.05 -9.23
CA ALA A 69 -12.18 -1.20 -9.94
C ALA A 69 -10.92 -2.09 -9.91
N PRO A 70 -11.01 -3.40 -10.16
CA PRO A 70 -9.83 -4.24 -10.24
C PRO A 70 -8.79 -3.69 -11.23
N ALA A 71 -7.56 -3.52 -10.75
CA ALA A 71 -6.43 -3.03 -11.53
C ALA A 71 -5.15 -3.77 -11.13
N ASP A 72 -4.26 -3.98 -12.08
CA ASP A 72 -2.96 -4.62 -11.89
C ASP A 72 -1.83 -3.84 -12.56
N ASP A 73 -0.63 -4.04 -12.02
CA ASP A 73 0.64 -3.64 -12.61
C ASP A 73 1.73 -4.59 -12.09
N GLY A 74 2.25 -5.44 -12.97
CA GLY A 74 3.29 -6.42 -12.67
C GLY A 74 2.94 -7.31 -11.47
N ASP A 75 3.70 -7.15 -10.40
CA ASP A 75 3.61 -7.96 -9.19
C ASP A 75 2.50 -7.51 -8.22
N VAL A 76 1.78 -6.43 -8.53
CA VAL A 76 0.74 -5.88 -7.65
C VAL A 76 -0.61 -5.86 -8.35
N ARG A 77 -1.64 -6.34 -7.67
CA ARG A 77 -3.04 -6.19 -8.09
C ARG A 77 -3.85 -5.62 -6.93
N VAL A 78 -4.73 -4.67 -7.23
CA VAL A 78 -5.57 -3.98 -6.25
C VAL A 78 -7.02 -4.00 -6.71
N TRP A 79 -7.96 -4.31 -5.83
CA TRP A 79 -9.39 -4.27 -6.14
C TRP A 79 -10.26 -3.93 -4.91
N PRO A 80 -11.44 -3.33 -5.12
CA PRO A 80 -12.41 -3.15 -4.04
C PRO A 80 -13.02 -4.50 -3.63
N CYS A 81 -13.23 -4.69 -2.33
CA CYS A 81 -13.86 -5.87 -1.75
C CYS A 81 -15.00 -5.45 -0.80
N GLY A 82 -16.22 -5.45 -1.31
CA GLY A 82 -17.38 -4.91 -0.59
C GLY A 82 -17.30 -3.39 -0.43
N ARG A 83 -17.97 -2.86 0.61
CA ARG A 83 -18.16 -1.39 0.78
C ARG A 83 -17.02 -0.69 1.51
N ALA A 84 -16.23 -1.41 2.29
CA ALA A 84 -15.30 -0.82 3.26
C ALA A 84 -13.89 -1.41 3.18
N GLN A 85 -13.65 -2.36 2.27
CA GLN A 85 -12.36 -3.04 2.19
C GLN A 85 -11.82 -2.99 0.76
N ALA A 86 -10.50 -3.02 0.65
CA ALA A 86 -9.81 -3.26 -0.59
C ALA A 86 -8.79 -4.38 -0.36
N VAL A 87 -8.51 -5.13 -1.41
CA VAL A 87 -7.53 -6.20 -1.40
C VAL A 87 -6.36 -5.81 -2.27
N LEU A 88 -5.16 -6.07 -1.77
CA LEU A 88 -3.90 -5.98 -2.49
C LEU A 88 -3.31 -7.39 -2.56
N GLU A 89 -3.18 -7.92 -3.76
CA GLU A 89 -2.39 -9.13 -4.02
C GLU A 89 -0.98 -8.71 -4.41
N LEU A 90 -0.02 -9.21 -3.65
CA LEU A 90 1.38 -8.85 -3.72
C LEU A 90 2.16 -10.11 -4.06
N ARG A 91 2.70 -10.16 -5.27
CA ARG A 91 3.44 -11.30 -5.81
C ARG A 91 4.93 -11.10 -5.61
N SER A 92 5.66 -12.19 -5.42
CA SER A 92 7.11 -12.21 -5.31
C SER A 92 7.65 -13.58 -5.72
N PRO A 93 8.95 -13.72 -6.01
CA PRO A 93 9.54 -15.04 -6.26
C PRO A 93 9.40 -16.05 -5.11
N ARG A 94 9.09 -15.58 -3.89
CA ARG A 94 8.93 -16.41 -2.69
C ARG A 94 7.48 -16.84 -2.45
N GLY A 95 6.51 -16.31 -3.19
CA GLY A 95 5.09 -16.57 -2.98
C GLY A 95 4.20 -15.34 -3.11
N VAL A 96 2.94 -15.52 -2.77
CA VAL A 96 1.87 -14.51 -2.84
C VAL A 96 1.39 -14.13 -1.45
N ALA A 97 1.26 -12.82 -1.20
CA ALA A 97 0.60 -12.27 -0.04
C ALA A 97 -0.67 -11.53 -0.46
N VAL A 98 -1.80 -11.90 0.13
CA VAL A 98 -3.08 -11.21 -0.06
C VAL A 98 -3.36 -10.38 1.18
N VAL A 99 -3.45 -9.07 1.00
CA VAL A 99 -3.61 -8.08 2.06
C VAL A 99 -4.98 -7.42 1.93
N GLN A 100 -5.84 -7.58 2.93
CA GLN A 100 -7.13 -6.89 2.99
C GLN A 100 -7.08 -5.74 3.99
N CYS A 101 -7.29 -4.52 3.47
CA CYS A 101 -7.19 -3.26 4.19
C CYS A 101 -8.54 -2.54 4.24
N ASP A 102 -8.72 -1.68 5.24
CA ASP A 102 -9.81 -0.70 5.24
C ASP A 102 -9.60 0.33 4.11
N THR A 103 -10.61 0.49 3.25
CA THR A 103 -10.58 1.42 2.12
C THR A 103 -10.33 2.86 2.58
N ARG A 104 -10.89 3.29 3.72
CA ARG A 104 -10.71 4.64 4.25
C ARG A 104 -9.25 4.90 4.62
N ALA A 105 -8.53 3.89 5.12
CA ALA A 105 -7.11 4.03 5.40
C ALA A 105 -6.31 4.29 4.10
N LEU A 106 -6.60 3.55 3.03
CA LEU A 106 -5.93 3.73 1.73
C LEU A 106 -6.30 5.07 1.07
N VAL A 107 -7.58 5.46 1.12
CA VAL A 107 -8.05 6.77 0.62
C VAL A 107 -7.39 7.91 1.39
N ARG A 108 -7.32 7.83 2.73
CA ARG A 108 -6.64 8.84 3.56
C ARG A 108 -5.17 8.96 3.19
N PHE A 109 -4.50 7.83 2.98
CA PHE A 109 -3.09 7.82 2.56
C PHE A 109 -2.94 8.51 1.19
N LEU A 110 -3.72 8.13 0.18
CA LEU A 110 -3.70 8.78 -1.14
C LEU A 110 -3.96 10.29 -1.04
N GLY A 111 -4.97 10.71 -0.27
CA GLY A 111 -5.28 12.12 -0.04
C GLY A 111 -4.08 12.89 0.52
N ARG A 112 -3.35 12.32 1.48
CA ARG A 112 -2.11 12.91 2.01
C ARG A 112 -1.01 12.99 0.94
N THR A 113 -0.85 11.95 0.11
CA THR A 113 0.17 11.99 -0.97
C THR A 113 -0.11 13.08 -2.01
N TYR A 114 -1.38 13.39 -2.28
CA TYR A 114 -1.78 14.47 -3.19
C TYR A 114 -1.64 15.87 -2.57
N ALA A 115 -1.74 15.96 -1.25
CA ALA A 115 -1.51 17.20 -0.51
C ALA A 115 -0.02 17.54 -0.35
N THR A 116 0.89 16.58 -0.56
CA THR A 116 2.33 16.81 -0.51
C THR A 116 2.81 17.57 -1.75
N ALA A 117 3.39 18.74 -1.56
CA ALA A 117 4.01 19.49 -2.65
C ALA A 117 5.33 18.84 -3.11
N PRO A 118 5.58 18.73 -4.42
CA PRO A 118 6.90 18.40 -4.94
C PRO A 118 7.92 19.45 -4.49
N VAL A 119 9.18 19.04 -4.31
CA VAL A 119 10.28 20.01 -4.11
C VAL A 119 10.35 20.92 -5.34
N GLY A 120 10.16 22.23 -5.16
CA GLY A 120 10.42 23.25 -6.18
C GLY A 120 9.22 23.73 -7.01
N SER A 121 8.01 23.78 -6.44
CA SER A 121 6.90 24.58 -7.01
C SER A 121 7.15 26.08 -6.84
#